data_AF-X0TJR2-F1
#
_entry.id   AF-X0TJR2-F1
#
_cell.length_a   1.000
_cell.length_b   1.000
_cell.length_c   1.000
_cell.angle_alpha   90.00
_cell.angle_beta   90.00
_cell.angle_gamma   90.00
#
_symmetry.space_group_name_H-M   'P 1'
#
loop_
_entity.id
_entity.type
_entity.pdbx_description
1 polymer ?
#
loop_
_entity_poly.entity_id
_entity_poly.type
_entity_poly.pdbx_seq_one_letter_code
_entity_poly.pdbx_strand_id
1 'polypeptide(L)'
;MEKKNAKIDRRNFLKTAGAAGLGSVLASAETNAADPSPSTKTEESKPPQVPRRKLGKTGVEVSCLALGTIFNVLENQILLRKSLQWGVTYWDTAHGYTGGNSELGIGKYLTKNPDVRKELFIVSKASGARTVADVEKRLRTSLERMNTKYIDLYYGVHGLDDPARLTSE
;
A
#
# COMPACT_ATOMS: atom_id res chain seq x y z
N MET A 1 -8.54 9.07 58.75
CA MET A 1 -7.82 9.67 57.61
C MET A 1 -7.98 8.75 56.41
N GLU A 2 -8.93 9.05 55.51
CA GLU A 2 -9.05 8.34 54.24
C GLU A 2 -8.77 9.32 53.10
N LYS A 3 -7.70 9.08 52.34
CA LYS A 3 -7.41 9.82 51.11
C LYS A 3 -8.23 9.21 49.98
N LYS A 4 -9.27 9.90 49.52
CA LYS A 4 -9.94 9.58 48.24
C LYS A 4 -9.06 10.06 47.09
N ASN A 5 -8.52 9.11 46.31
CA ASN A 5 -7.86 9.38 45.04
C ASN A 5 -8.90 9.88 44.02
N ALA A 6 -8.84 11.16 43.65
CA ALA A 6 -9.68 11.73 42.61
C ALA A 6 -9.16 11.29 41.23
N LYS A 7 -9.84 10.33 40.60
CA LYS A 7 -9.55 9.90 39.22
C LYS A 7 -10.09 10.96 38.26
N ILE A 8 -9.20 11.63 37.51
CA ILE A 8 -9.60 12.63 36.51
C ILE A 8 -10.33 11.92 35.37
N ASP A 9 -11.60 12.27 35.16
CA ASP A 9 -12.40 11.80 34.04
C ASP A 9 -12.05 12.59 32.75
N ARG A 10 -11.93 11.88 31.63
CA ARG A 10 -11.59 12.42 30.30
C ARG A 10 -12.52 13.56 29.90
N ARG A 11 -13.79 13.47 30.29
CA ARG A 11 -14.81 14.49 29.99
C ARG A 11 -14.57 15.79 30.75
N ASN A 12 -14.10 15.71 31.99
CA ASN A 12 -13.75 16.90 32.79
C ASN A 12 -12.45 17.53 32.27
N PHE A 13 -11.48 16.71 31.86
CA PHE A 13 -10.25 17.20 31.24
C PHE A 13 -10.54 18.00 29.95
N LEU A 14 -11.38 17.46 29.05
CA LEU A 14 -11.74 18.15 27.79
C LEU A 14 -12.51 19.45 28.04
N LYS A 15 -13.39 19.49 29.05
CA LYS A 15 -14.10 20.72 29.43
C LYS A 15 -13.14 21.79 29.97
N THR A 16 -12.18 21.40 30.82
CA THR A 16 -11.19 22.33 31.37
C THR A 16 -10.21 22.83 30.31
N ALA A 17 -9.72 21.94 29.43
CA ALA A 17 -8.81 22.31 28.34
C ALA A 17 -9.49 23.21 27.29
N GLY A 18 -10.76 22.94 26.96
CA GLY A 18 -11.54 23.78 26.03
C GLY A 18 -11.84 25.18 26.57
N ALA A 19 -12.11 25.31 27.88
CA ALA A 19 -12.33 26.61 28.51
C ALA A 19 -11.05 27.47 28.56
N ALA A 20 -9.89 26.87 28.81
CA ALA A 20 -8.59 27.56 28.79
C ALA A 20 -8.18 28.03 27.37
N GLY A 21 -8.58 27.29 26.34
CA GLY A 21 -8.33 27.66 24.93
C GLY A 21 -9.22 28.80 24.41
N LEU A 22 -10.42 29.00 24.98
CA LEU A 22 -11.32 30.10 24.59
C LEU A 22 -11.14 31.36 25.45
N GLY A 23 -10.74 31.21 26.72
CA GLY A 23 -10.52 32.35 27.63
C GLY A 23 -9.25 33.15 27.36
N SER A 24 -8.29 32.58 26.62
CA SER A 24 -7.03 33.26 26.27
C SER A 24 -7.13 34.17 25.04
N VAL A 25 -8.24 34.13 24.29
CA VAL A 25 -8.42 34.94 23.06
C VAL A 25 -8.96 36.34 23.36
N LEU A 26 -9.51 36.59 24.56
CA LEU A 26 -10.17 37.87 24.89
C LEU A 26 -9.29 38.87 25.64
N ALA A 27 -8.04 38.53 25.99
CA ALA A 27 -7.13 39.41 26.74
C ALA A 27 -6.09 40.13 25.86
N SER A 28 -6.29 40.20 24.55
CA SER A 28 -5.40 40.92 23.63
C SER A 28 -6.20 41.75 22.63
N ALA A 29 -7.05 42.62 23.15
CA ALA A 29 -7.47 43.81 22.41
C ALA A 29 -6.56 44.95 22.85
N GLU A 30 -5.49 45.21 22.08
CA GLU A 30 -5.03 46.56 21.72
C GLU A 30 -3.80 46.54 20.79
N THR A 31 -3.98 47.18 19.63
CA THR A 31 -2.98 47.82 18.76
C THR A 31 -1.91 46.96 18.06
N ASN A 32 -2.10 46.72 16.75
CA ASN A 32 -1.34 47.39 15.68
C ASN A 32 -1.65 46.74 14.32
N ALA A 33 -1.98 47.57 13.34
CA ALA A 33 -2.06 47.18 11.94
C ALA A 33 -0.65 47.03 11.37
N ALA A 34 -0.23 45.80 11.07
CA ALA A 34 0.85 45.49 10.12
C ALA A 34 0.81 43.99 9.74
N ASP A 35 0.74 43.77 8.42
CA ASP A 35 0.93 42.54 7.64
C ASP A 35 0.16 41.24 7.97
N PRO A 36 -0.61 40.69 7.00
CA PRO A 36 -1.02 39.29 7.08
C PRO A 36 0.24 38.43 6.93
N SER A 37 0.64 37.82 8.05
CA SER A 37 1.62 36.74 8.14
C SER A 37 1.59 35.84 6.89
N PRO A 38 2.75 35.51 6.27
CA PRO A 38 2.76 34.63 5.13
C PRO A 38 2.18 33.30 5.58
N SER A 39 1.07 32.90 4.94
CA SER A 39 0.54 31.56 5.03
C SER A 39 1.67 30.59 4.69
N THR A 40 2.28 30.01 5.73
CA THR A 40 3.23 28.92 5.60
C THR A 40 2.45 27.79 4.96
N LYS A 41 2.51 27.70 3.63
CA LYS A 41 2.13 26.48 2.92
C LYS A 41 2.92 25.39 3.59
N THR A 42 2.24 24.57 4.37
CA THR A 42 2.80 23.35 4.91
C THR A 42 3.04 22.50 3.67
N GLU A 43 4.24 22.57 3.11
CA GLU A 43 4.63 21.60 2.09
C GLU A 43 4.50 20.24 2.78
N GLU A 44 3.52 19.46 2.36
CA GLU A 44 3.42 18.06 2.77
C GLU A 44 4.75 17.41 2.39
N SER A 45 5.58 17.15 3.40
CA SER A 45 6.87 16.52 3.21
C SER A 45 6.63 15.20 2.48
N LYS A 46 7.15 15.06 1.26
CA LYS A 46 7.05 13.80 0.52
C LYS A 46 7.60 12.69 1.42
N PRO A 47 6.90 11.55 1.51
CA PRO A 47 7.39 10.45 2.33
C PRO A 47 8.77 9.99 1.81
N PRO A 48 9.61 9.42 2.67
CA PRO A 48 10.86 8.80 2.26
C PRO A 48 10.64 7.84 1.09
N GLN A 49 11.55 7.86 0.12
CA GLN A 49 11.46 7.01 -1.06
C GLN A 49 12.33 5.75 -0.88
N VAL A 50 11.76 4.58 -1.16
CA VAL A 50 12.47 3.31 -1.12
C VAL A 50 13.53 3.28 -2.24
N PRO A 51 14.80 2.97 -1.92
CA PRO A 51 15.85 2.85 -2.92
C PRO A 51 15.54 1.78 -3.98
N ARG A 52 16.05 1.95 -5.19
CA ARG A 52 15.94 0.99 -6.28
C ARG A 52 17.26 0.28 -6.55
N ARG A 53 17.20 -0.95 -7.06
CA ARG A 53 18.36 -1.76 -7.48
C ARG A 53 17.98 -2.64 -8.68
N LYS A 54 18.98 -3.04 -9.46
CA LYS A 54 18.82 -4.04 -10.52
C LYS A 54 18.38 -5.39 -9.98
N LEU A 55 17.39 -6.00 -10.62
CA LEU A 55 16.96 -7.36 -10.37
C LEU A 55 17.96 -8.35 -10.99
N GLY A 56 18.97 -8.75 -10.22
CA GLY A 56 20.01 -9.67 -10.68
C GLY A 56 20.74 -9.14 -11.92
N LYS A 57 20.86 -9.98 -12.95
CA LYS A 57 21.51 -9.63 -14.24
C LYS A 57 20.52 -9.16 -15.32
N THR A 58 19.25 -8.95 -14.99
CA THR A 58 18.20 -8.61 -15.98
C THR A 58 18.30 -7.18 -16.52
N GLY A 59 18.97 -6.28 -15.80
CA GLY A 59 19.00 -4.86 -16.11
C GLY A 59 17.75 -4.08 -15.70
N VAL A 60 16.69 -4.76 -15.22
CA VAL A 60 15.46 -4.13 -14.73
C VAL A 60 15.67 -3.55 -13.33
N GLU A 61 15.40 -2.25 -13.15
CA GLU A 61 15.44 -1.58 -11.86
C GLU A 61 14.13 -1.78 -11.10
N VAL A 62 14.19 -2.30 -9.87
CA VAL A 62 13.03 -2.52 -9.00
C VAL A 62 13.23 -1.87 -7.63
N SER A 63 12.15 -1.57 -6.91
CA SER A 63 12.26 -1.11 -5.52
C SER A 63 12.87 -2.20 -4.63
N CYS A 64 13.77 -1.83 -3.72
CA CYS A 64 14.45 -2.78 -2.82
C CYS A 64 13.52 -3.44 -1.81
N LEU A 65 12.35 -2.83 -1.58
CA LEU A 65 11.25 -3.43 -0.84
C LEU A 65 10.12 -3.75 -1.82
N ALA A 66 9.50 -4.90 -1.62
CA ALA A 66 8.32 -5.34 -2.37
C ALA A 66 7.11 -5.39 -1.45
N LEU A 67 5.92 -5.12 -2.01
CA LEU A 67 4.65 -5.35 -1.34
C LEU A 67 4.13 -6.73 -1.71
N GLY A 68 4.16 -7.67 -0.77
CA GLY A 68 3.45 -8.94 -0.88
C GLY A 68 1.96 -8.75 -0.62
N THR A 69 1.10 -9.25 -1.52
CA THR A 69 -0.34 -8.97 -1.50
C THR A 69 -1.19 -10.12 -0.97
N ILE A 70 -0.65 -10.98 -0.11
CA ILE A 70 -1.38 -12.08 0.55
C ILE A 70 -2.26 -11.59 1.72
N PHE A 71 -3.05 -10.55 1.47
CA PHE A 71 -4.04 -9.98 2.38
C PHE A 71 -5.29 -9.55 1.61
N ASN A 72 -6.31 -9.04 2.29
CA ASN A 72 -7.53 -8.56 1.63
C ASN A 72 -7.28 -7.22 0.89
N VAL A 73 -6.61 -7.29 -0.26
CA VAL A 73 -6.29 -6.13 -1.10
C VAL A 73 -7.56 -5.45 -1.62
N LEU A 74 -8.59 -6.23 -1.96
CA LEU A 74 -9.84 -5.73 -2.54
C LEU A 74 -10.51 -4.67 -1.66
N GLU A 75 -10.49 -4.86 -0.34
CA GLU A 75 -10.99 -3.91 0.65
C GLU A 75 -9.92 -2.94 1.17
N ASN A 76 -8.64 -3.34 1.20
CA ASN A 76 -7.55 -2.53 1.78
C ASN A 76 -6.70 -1.78 0.73
N GLN A 77 -7.36 -1.09 -0.19
CA GLN A 77 -6.72 -0.31 -1.28
C GLN A 77 -5.79 0.81 -0.77
N ILE A 78 -5.96 1.25 0.48
CA ILE A 78 -5.07 2.21 1.15
C ILE A 78 -3.61 1.74 1.17
N LEU A 79 -3.37 0.42 1.34
CA LEU A 79 -2.03 -0.12 1.43
C LEU A 79 -1.31 -0.04 0.08
N LEU A 80 -1.99 -0.31 -1.03
CA LEU A 80 -1.45 -0.11 -2.38
C LEU A 80 -1.04 1.35 -2.59
N ARG A 81 -1.94 2.29 -2.27
CA ARG A 81 -1.67 3.73 -2.39
C ARG A 81 -0.48 4.17 -1.55
N LYS A 82 -0.43 3.75 -0.27
CA LYS A 82 0.65 4.14 0.64
C LYS A 82 1.99 3.54 0.25
N SER A 83 2.00 2.30 -0.23
CA SER A 83 3.21 1.66 -0.75
C SER A 83 3.81 2.44 -1.92
N LEU A 84 2.99 2.88 -2.88
CA LEU A 84 3.42 3.69 -4.01
C LEU A 84 3.93 5.06 -3.59
N GLN A 85 3.24 5.72 -2.65
CA GLN A 85 3.70 7.01 -2.12
C GLN A 85 5.12 6.90 -1.56
N TRP A 86 5.49 5.77 -0.96
CA TRP A 86 6.81 5.50 -0.40
C TRP A 86 7.81 4.93 -1.42
N GLY A 87 7.44 4.82 -2.70
CA GLY A 87 8.31 4.29 -3.75
C GLY A 87 8.39 2.76 -3.83
N VAL A 88 7.48 2.03 -3.18
CA VAL A 88 7.36 0.57 -3.32
C VAL A 88 6.61 0.24 -4.60
N THR A 89 7.35 0.05 -5.69
CA THR A 89 6.79 -0.24 -7.02
C THR A 89 6.86 -1.71 -7.43
N TYR A 90 7.48 -2.57 -6.61
CA TYR A 90 7.44 -4.02 -6.79
C TYR A 90 6.24 -4.59 -6.02
N TRP A 91 5.25 -5.14 -6.73
CA TRP A 91 4.10 -5.82 -6.12
C TRP A 91 4.11 -7.32 -6.44
N ASP A 92 4.05 -8.16 -5.41
CA ASP A 92 4.03 -9.62 -5.52
C ASP A 92 2.66 -10.19 -5.16
N THR A 93 2.03 -10.88 -6.11
CA THR A 93 0.76 -11.59 -5.94
C THR A 93 0.86 -13.05 -6.41
N ALA A 94 -0.27 -13.75 -6.43
CA ALA A 94 -0.42 -15.03 -7.09
C ALA A 94 -1.90 -15.30 -7.39
N HIS A 95 -2.16 -16.16 -8.38
CA HIS A 95 -3.52 -16.56 -8.78
C HIS A 95 -4.39 -17.03 -7.60
N GLY A 96 -3.79 -17.74 -6.65
CA GLY A 96 -4.49 -18.33 -5.49
C GLY A 96 -4.50 -17.46 -4.23
N TYR A 97 -3.77 -16.34 -4.18
CA TYR A 97 -3.75 -15.51 -2.97
C TYR A 97 -5.15 -15.01 -2.64
N THR A 98 -5.56 -15.25 -1.39
CA THR A 98 -6.86 -14.86 -0.85
C THR A 98 -8.06 -15.27 -1.72
N GLY A 99 -7.96 -16.44 -2.37
CA GLY A 99 -9.01 -16.95 -3.27
C GLY A 99 -9.11 -16.20 -4.60
N GLY A 100 -8.04 -15.51 -5.01
CA GLY A 100 -8.01 -14.65 -6.20
C GLY A 100 -8.35 -13.18 -5.93
N ASN A 101 -8.77 -12.85 -4.70
CA ASN A 101 -9.13 -11.48 -4.32
C ASN A 101 -7.92 -10.54 -4.29
N SER A 102 -6.71 -11.06 -4.17
CA SER A 102 -5.49 -10.27 -4.27
C SER A 102 -5.35 -9.64 -5.67
N GLU A 103 -5.48 -10.44 -6.71
CA GLU A 103 -5.41 -9.98 -8.12
C GLU A 103 -6.59 -9.08 -8.47
N LEU A 104 -7.82 -9.42 -8.03
CA LEU A 104 -8.99 -8.54 -8.20
C LEU A 104 -8.79 -7.19 -7.51
N GLY A 105 -8.15 -7.18 -6.33
CA GLY A 105 -7.83 -5.96 -5.62
C GLY A 105 -6.81 -5.08 -6.35
N ILE A 106 -5.79 -5.69 -6.95
CA ILE A 106 -4.85 -4.97 -7.84
C ILE A 106 -5.60 -4.43 -9.06
N GLY A 107 -6.46 -5.23 -9.69
CA GLY A 107 -7.26 -4.78 -10.84
C GLY A 107 -8.19 -3.62 -10.51
N LYS A 108 -8.87 -3.66 -9.37
CA LYS A 108 -9.67 -2.53 -8.85
C LYS A 108 -8.82 -1.26 -8.69
N TYR A 109 -7.58 -1.39 -8.25
CA TYR A 109 -6.66 -0.26 -8.11
C TYR A 109 -6.24 0.30 -9.47
N LEU A 110 -5.84 -0.56 -10.41
CA LEU A 110 -5.39 -0.18 -11.74
C LEU A 110 -6.51 0.43 -12.59
N THR A 111 -7.75 -0.07 -12.48
CA THR A 111 -8.91 0.53 -13.14
C THR A 111 -9.13 1.99 -12.70
N LYS A 112 -8.87 2.30 -11.43
CA LYS A 112 -9.00 3.66 -10.90
C LYS A 112 -7.77 4.54 -11.19
N ASN A 113 -6.62 3.93 -11.48
CA ASN A 113 -5.32 4.60 -11.63
C ASN A 113 -4.56 4.01 -12.84
N PRO A 114 -5.08 4.14 -14.07
CA PRO A 114 -4.56 3.40 -15.23
C PRO A 114 -3.09 3.74 -15.54
N ASP A 115 -2.68 4.98 -15.32
CA ASP A 115 -1.32 5.45 -15.60
C ASP A 115 -0.25 4.80 -14.71
N VAL A 116 -0.64 4.32 -13.52
CA VAL A 116 0.29 3.74 -12.54
C VAL A 116 0.85 2.40 -13.03
N ARG A 117 0.17 1.70 -13.96
CA ARG A 117 0.61 0.38 -14.41
C ARG A 117 2.05 0.40 -14.93
N LYS A 118 2.46 1.45 -15.65
CA LYS A 118 3.82 1.57 -16.23
C LYS A 118 4.92 1.79 -15.19
N GLU A 119 4.56 2.17 -13.97
CA GLU A 119 5.49 2.41 -12.88
C GLU A 119 5.73 1.14 -12.04
N LEU A 120 4.81 0.18 -12.13
CA LEU A 120 4.82 -1.03 -11.32
C LEU A 120 5.59 -2.16 -12.00
N PHE A 121 6.31 -2.91 -11.18
CA PHE A 121 6.82 -4.24 -11.49
C PHE A 121 5.93 -5.26 -10.77
N ILE A 122 5.00 -5.88 -11.50
CA ILE A 122 4.05 -6.84 -10.96
C ILE A 122 4.54 -8.26 -11.18
N VAL A 123 4.50 -9.04 -10.10
CA VAL A 123 4.79 -10.48 -10.12
C VAL A 123 3.53 -11.26 -9.78
N SER A 124 3.22 -12.29 -10.57
CA SER A 124 2.21 -13.28 -10.21
C SER A 124 2.72 -14.70 -10.44
N LYS A 125 1.98 -15.67 -9.93
CA LYS A 125 2.35 -17.09 -9.88
C LYS A 125 1.15 -17.96 -10.21
N ALA A 126 1.36 -19.03 -10.96
CA ALA A 126 0.32 -20.00 -11.29
C ALA A 126 0.03 -20.96 -10.10
N SER A 127 -0.67 -20.47 -9.07
CA SER A 127 -1.03 -21.27 -7.89
C SER A 127 -1.70 -22.59 -8.27
N GLY A 128 -1.10 -23.71 -7.84
CA GLY A 128 -1.65 -25.05 -8.01
C GLY A 128 -1.66 -25.56 -9.46
N ALA A 129 -1.01 -24.87 -10.41
CA ALA A 129 -0.86 -25.38 -11.76
C ALA A 129 0.05 -26.62 -11.78
N ARG A 130 -0.33 -27.63 -12.58
CA ARG A 130 0.42 -28.89 -12.73
C ARG A 130 0.85 -29.15 -14.17
N THR A 131 0.18 -28.54 -15.14
CA THR A 131 0.46 -28.68 -16.56
C THR A 131 0.70 -27.32 -17.20
N VAL A 132 1.34 -27.29 -18.37
CA VAL A 132 1.48 -26.05 -19.18
C VAL A 132 0.13 -25.41 -19.46
N ALA A 133 -0.90 -26.22 -19.77
CA ALA A 133 -2.26 -25.75 -19.99
C ALA A 133 -2.86 -25.09 -18.74
N ASP A 134 -2.57 -25.61 -17.54
CA ASP A 134 -2.97 -24.94 -16.29
C ASP A 134 -2.27 -23.60 -16.15
N VAL A 135 -0.96 -23.54 -16.40
CA VAL A 135 -0.17 -22.29 -16.31
C VAL A 135 -0.76 -21.23 -17.24
N GLU A 136 -1.04 -21.57 -18.49
CA GLU A 136 -1.67 -20.65 -19.45
C GLU A 136 -3.05 -20.19 -19.00
N LYS A 137 -3.89 -21.12 -18.54
CA LYS A 137 -5.24 -20.79 -18.03
C LYS A 137 -5.14 -19.84 -16.84
N ARG A 138 -4.23 -20.10 -15.90
CA ARG A 138 -4.01 -19.26 -14.72
C ARG A 138 -3.49 -17.89 -15.11
N LEU A 139 -2.56 -17.80 -16.06
CA LEU A 139 -2.06 -16.53 -16.58
C LEU A 139 -3.18 -15.67 -17.18
N ARG A 140 -4.04 -16.26 -18.02
CA ARG A 140 -5.19 -15.56 -18.61
C ARG A 140 -6.14 -15.02 -17.53
N THR A 141 -6.49 -15.85 -16.55
CA THR A 141 -7.32 -15.42 -15.41
C THR A 141 -6.64 -14.31 -14.58
N SER A 142 -5.34 -14.40 -14.33
CA SER A 142 -4.57 -13.39 -13.61
C SER A 142 -4.59 -12.03 -14.33
N LEU A 143 -4.38 -12.01 -15.65
CA LEU A 143 -4.43 -10.80 -16.47
C LEU A 143 -5.82 -10.15 -16.46
N GLU A 144 -6.87 -10.96 -16.60
CA GLU A 144 -8.26 -10.52 -16.53
C GLU A 144 -8.59 -9.89 -15.18
N ARG A 145 -8.27 -10.59 -14.07
CA ARG A 145 -8.54 -10.10 -12.70
C ARG A 145 -7.79 -8.82 -12.37
N MET A 146 -6.53 -8.72 -12.79
CA MET A 146 -5.71 -7.54 -12.57
C MET A 146 -6.00 -6.41 -13.57
N ASN A 147 -6.90 -6.62 -14.53
CA ASN A 147 -7.24 -5.65 -15.58
C ASN A 147 -5.98 -5.04 -16.25
N THR A 148 -5.05 -5.90 -16.66
CA THR A 148 -3.80 -5.48 -17.29
C THR A 148 -3.41 -6.38 -18.45
N LYS A 149 -2.64 -5.83 -19.40
CA LYS A 149 -2.23 -6.54 -20.61
C LYS A 149 -0.98 -7.40 -20.42
N TYR A 150 -0.22 -7.17 -19.34
CA TYR A 150 1.05 -7.86 -19.08
C TYR A 150 1.36 -7.95 -17.59
N ILE A 151 2.18 -8.93 -17.23
CA ILE A 151 2.78 -9.12 -15.90
C ILE A 151 4.30 -9.12 -16.13
N ASP A 152 5.05 -8.36 -15.32
CA ASP A 152 6.48 -8.12 -15.57
C ASP A 152 7.33 -9.38 -15.33
N LEU A 153 6.92 -10.19 -14.35
CA LEU A 153 7.49 -11.51 -14.11
C LEU A 153 6.37 -12.49 -13.70
N TYR A 154 6.22 -13.57 -14.45
CA TYR A 154 5.25 -14.60 -14.16
C TYR A 154 5.95 -15.91 -13.79
N TYR A 155 5.74 -16.38 -12.57
CA TYR A 155 6.20 -17.70 -12.16
C TYR A 155 5.19 -18.76 -12.62
N GLY A 156 5.60 -19.60 -13.58
CA GLY A 156 4.81 -20.75 -14.03
C GLY A 156 4.56 -21.78 -12.91
N VAL A 157 5.34 -21.73 -11.83
CA VAL A 157 5.14 -22.55 -10.64
C VAL A 157 5.19 -21.67 -9.40
N HIS A 158 4.21 -21.82 -8.50
CA HIS A 158 4.19 -21.09 -7.22
C HIS A 158 5.08 -21.73 -6.16
N GLY A 159 5.09 -23.06 -6.10
CA GLY A 159 5.91 -23.82 -5.18
C GLY A 159 6.04 -25.26 -5.65
N LEU A 160 7.20 -25.85 -5.38
CA LEU A 160 7.51 -27.25 -5.61
C LEU A 160 7.80 -27.90 -4.26
N ASP A 161 6.99 -28.89 -3.93
CA ASP A 161 6.99 -29.72 -2.73
C ASP A 161 7.45 -31.16 -3.05
N ASP A 162 7.52 -31.51 -4.33
CA ASP A 162 7.92 -32.82 -4.83
C ASP A 162 8.91 -32.66 -6.00
N PRO A 163 10.18 -33.10 -5.86
CA PRO A 163 11.17 -33.05 -6.93
C PRO A 163 10.75 -33.80 -8.20
N ALA A 164 9.89 -34.81 -8.11
CA ALA A 164 9.39 -35.54 -9.28
C ALA A 164 8.58 -34.65 -10.24
N ARG A 165 8.17 -33.46 -9.80
CA ARG A 165 7.49 -32.44 -10.63
C ARG A 165 8.44 -31.60 -11.48
N LEU A 166 9.75 -31.74 -11.31
CA LEU A 166 10.75 -31.15 -12.22
C LEU A 166 10.91 -32.08 -13.42
N THR A 167 10.15 -31.83 -14.47
CA THR A 167 10.28 -32.51 -15.75
C THR A 167 11.40 -31.86 -16.58
N SER A 168 11.97 -32.63 -17.51
CA SER A 168 12.91 -32.10 -18.52
C SER A 168 12.22 -31.33 -19.65
N GLU A 169 10.89 -31.47 -19.74
CA GLU A 169 9.99 -30.62 -20.52
C GLU A 169 9.67 -29.34 -19.72
#